data_AF-A0AA35SMQ1-F1
#
_entry.id   AF-A0AA35SMQ1-F1
#
_cell.length_a   1.000
_cell.length_b   1.000
_cell.length_c   1.000
_cell.angle_alpha   90.00
_cell.angle_beta   90.00
_cell.angle_gamma   90.00
#
_symmetry.space_group_name_H-M   'P 1'
#
loop_
_entity.id
_entity.type
_entity.pdbx_description
1 polymer ?
#
loop_
_entity_poly.entity_id
_entity_poly.type
_entity_poly.pdbx_seq_one_letter_code
_entity_poly.pdbx_strand_id
1 'polypeptide(L)'
;MVLETPDDRAKLQKYLKEFHDTYIVEDLIENLKNLLNAPKRRQLYYAIRPLVPSRLRQEYNSLLPHVPTNERKVVNIKQTGGAGFGFTIRGGREFGCGIFVSSVLPSSKAAQNGLKSKAEHSLF
;
A
#
# COMPACT_ATOMS: atom_id res chain seq x y z
N MET A 1 -17.98 6.10 3.96
CA MET A 1 -17.73 5.89 2.52
C MET A 1 -16.27 6.27 2.27
N VAL A 2 -15.44 5.40 1.69
CA VAL A 2 -13.95 5.46 1.77
C VAL A 2 -13.33 6.68 1.07
N LEU A 3 -14.01 7.24 0.06
CA LEU A 3 -13.72 8.57 -0.49
C LEU A 3 -14.61 9.59 0.24
N GLU A 4 -13.99 10.42 1.06
CA GLU A 4 -14.70 11.31 2.00
C GLU A 4 -15.14 12.61 1.33
N THR A 5 -14.38 13.12 0.35
CA THR A 5 -14.65 14.41 -0.29
C THR A 5 -15.34 14.26 -1.67
N PRO A 6 -16.19 15.23 -2.06
CA PRO A 6 -16.70 15.32 -3.44
C PRO A 6 -15.59 15.43 -4.49
N ASP A 7 -14.51 16.13 -4.15
CA ASP A 7 -13.34 16.30 -5.02
C ASP A 7 -12.64 14.96 -5.32
N ASP A 8 -12.42 14.12 -4.31
CA ASP A 8 -11.84 12.78 -4.48
C ASP A 8 -12.72 11.90 -5.39
N ARG A 9 -14.05 12.03 -5.28
CA ARG A 9 -15.00 11.31 -6.14
C ARG A 9 -14.94 11.80 -7.59
N ALA A 10 -14.87 13.12 -7.80
CA ALA A 10 -14.74 13.71 -9.12
C ALA A 10 -13.42 13.30 -9.80
N LYS A 11 -12.32 13.28 -9.04
CA LYS A 11 -11.01 12.78 -9.52
C LYS A 11 -11.07 11.33 -9.96
N LEU A 12 -11.64 10.44 -9.13
CA LEU A 12 -11.80 9.02 -9.50
C LEU A 12 -12.61 8.87 -10.79
N GLN A 13 -13.73 9.60 -10.92
CA GLN A 13 -14.55 9.58 -12.12
C GLN A 13 -13.78 10.06 -13.35
N LYS A 14 -12.98 11.13 -13.21
CA LYS A 14 -12.12 11.65 -14.27
C LYS A 14 -11.12 10.60 -14.74
N TYR A 15 -10.37 9.99 -13.81
CA TYR A 15 -9.37 8.97 -14.16
C TYR A 15 -9.97 7.74 -14.82
N LEU A 16 -11.16 7.31 -14.37
CA LEU A 16 -11.86 6.21 -15.02
C LEU A 16 -12.30 6.59 -16.42
N LYS A 17 -12.81 7.80 -16.66
CA LYS A 17 -13.18 8.25 -18.01
C LYS A 17 -11.98 8.27 -18.94
N GLU A 18 -10.89 8.90 -18.53
CA GLU A 18 -9.63 8.95 -19.31
C GLU A 18 -9.14 7.53 -19.64
N PHE A 19 -9.21 6.60 -18.69
CA PHE A 19 -8.88 5.20 -18.94
C PHE A 19 -9.80 4.51 -19.96
N HIS A 20 -11.10 4.82 -19.99
CA HIS A 20 -12.00 4.25 -21.00
C HIS A 20 -11.75 4.83 -22.40
N ASP A 21 -11.09 5.98 -22.50
CA ASP A 21 -10.69 6.59 -23.77
C ASP A 21 -9.34 6.05 -24.26
N THR A 22 -8.37 5.85 -23.35
CA THR A 22 -6.99 5.45 -23.72
C THR A 22 -6.72 3.96 -23.61
N TYR A 23 -7.40 3.26 -22.70
CA TYR A 23 -7.12 1.89 -22.27
C TYR A 23 -5.67 1.65 -21.80
N ILE A 24 -4.98 2.69 -21.34
CA ILE A 24 -3.62 2.59 -20.78
C ILE A 24 -3.72 2.31 -19.28
N VAL A 25 -3.30 1.12 -18.85
CA VAL A 25 -3.45 0.69 -17.45
C VAL A 25 -2.46 1.39 -16.53
N GLU A 26 -1.25 1.66 -17.01
CA GLU A 26 -0.19 2.35 -16.28
C GLU A 26 -0.65 3.73 -15.80
N ASP A 27 -1.24 4.53 -16.69
CA ASP A 27 -1.76 5.86 -16.39
C ASP A 27 -2.87 5.81 -15.34
N LEU A 28 -3.79 4.83 -15.45
CA LEU A 28 -4.82 4.61 -14.46
C LEU A 28 -4.21 4.28 -13.09
N ILE A 29 -3.24 3.37 -13.03
CA ILE A 29 -2.61 2.96 -11.78
C ILE A 29 -1.86 4.12 -11.12
N GLU A 30 -1.13 4.92 -11.89
CA GLU A 30 -0.38 6.07 -11.37
C GLU A 30 -1.32 7.13 -10.79
N ASN A 31 -2.41 7.44 -11.49
CA ASN A 31 -3.47 8.31 -10.98
C ASN A 31 -4.11 7.76 -9.69
N LEU A 32 -4.37 6.45 -9.63
CA LEU A 32 -4.92 5.81 -8.44
C LEU A 32 -3.94 5.80 -7.27
N LYS A 33 -2.63 5.64 -7.48
CA LYS A 33 -1.62 5.73 -6.40
C LYS A 33 -1.67 7.06 -5.69
N ASN A 34 -1.80 8.14 -6.45
CA ASN A 34 -1.90 9.50 -5.90
C ASN A 34 -3.19 9.68 -5.09
N LEU A 35 -4.33 9.20 -5.60
CA LEU A 35 -5.63 9.33 -4.95
C LEU A 35 -5.80 8.40 -3.72
N LEU A 36 -5.21 7.21 -3.77
CA LEU A 36 -5.34 6.12 -2.80
C LEU A 36 -4.10 5.96 -1.89
N ASN A 37 -3.34 7.05 -1.70
CA ASN A 37 -2.11 7.06 -0.93
C ASN A 37 -2.28 6.68 0.56
N ALA A 38 -3.47 6.90 1.13
CA ALA A 38 -3.79 6.57 2.52
C ALA A 38 -4.13 5.08 2.70
N PRO A 39 -3.65 4.40 3.77
CA PRO A 39 -3.92 2.97 4.00
C PRO A 39 -5.40 2.59 3.94
N LYS A 40 -6.28 3.41 4.53
CA LYS A 40 -7.74 3.21 4.52
C LYS A 40 -8.35 3.19 3.11
N ARG A 41 -7.69 3.81 2.13
CA ARG A 41 -8.17 3.94 0.74
C ARG A 41 -7.72 2.82 -0.18
N ARG A 42 -6.68 2.06 0.19
CA ARG A 42 -6.09 1.02 -0.68
C ARG A 42 -7.05 -0.13 -1.02
N GLN A 43 -8.06 -0.38 -0.18
CA GLN A 43 -9.10 -1.36 -0.50
C GLN A 43 -9.88 -1.01 -1.78
N LEU A 44 -9.88 0.26 -2.18
CA LEU A 44 -10.56 0.71 -3.40
C LEU A 44 -9.93 0.16 -4.68
N TYR A 45 -8.65 -0.25 -4.69
CA TYR A 45 -8.07 -0.96 -5.84
C TYR A 45 -8.88 -2.21 -6.20
N TYR A 46 -9.29 -2.99 -5.19
CA TYR A 46 -10.12 -4.18 -5.41
C TYR A 46 -11.55 -3.83 -5.82
N ALA A 47 -12.10 -2.72 -5.33
CA ALA A 47 -13.43 -2.24 -5.70
C ALA A 47 -13.48 -1.67 -7.13
N ILE A 48 -12.36 -1.15 -7.64
CA ILE A 48 -12.22 -0.60 -9.01
C ILE A 48 -11.98 -1.73 -10.03
N ARG A 49 -11.30 -2.81 -9.65
CA ARG A 49 -10.99 -3.95 -10.54
C ARG A 49 -12.16 -4.44 -11.42
N PRO A 50 -13.41 -4.56 -10.94
CA PRO A 50 -14.54 -4.98 -11.77
C PRO A 50 -14.84 -4.02 -12.93
N LEU A 51 -14.53 -2.73 -12.78
CA LEU A 51 -14.71 -1.68 -13.79
C LEU A 51 -13.66 -1.76 -14.90
N VAL A 52 -12.54 -2.44 -14.67
CA VAL A 52 -11.51 -2.67 -15.68
C VAL A 52 -11.98 -3.81 -16.61
N PRO A 53 -11.93 -3.61 -17.96
CA PRO A 53 -12.26 -4.65 -18.92
C PRO A 53 -11.46 -5.93 -18.68
N SER A 54 -12.09 -7.10 -18.81
CA SER A 54 -11.48 -8.40 -18.49
C SER A 54 -10.10 -8.61 -19.13
N ARG A 55 -9.90 -8.14 -20.37
CA ARG A 55 -8.64 -8.23 -21.12
C ARG A 55 -7.46 -7.49 -20.46
N LEU A 56 -7.73 -6.45 -19.67
CA LEU A 56 -6.70 -5.62 -19.01
C LEU A 56 -6.55 -5.93 -17.51
N ARG A 57 -7.38 -6.83 -16.95
CA ARG A 57 -7.35 -7.10 -15.50
C ARG A 57 -6.05 -7.76 -15.04
N GLN A 58 -5.42 -8.56 -15.88
CA GLN A 58 -4.15 -9.19 -15.54
C GLN A 58 -3.05 -8.13 -15.36
N GLU A 59 -2.93 -7.24 -16.33
CA GLU A 59 -2.00 -6.09 -16.30
C GLU A 59 -2.29 -5.17 -15.12
N TYR A 60 -3.57 -4.83 -14.89
CA TYR A 60 -4.00 -4.06 -13.73
C TYR A 60 -3.51 -4.70 -12.43
N ASN A 61 -3.72 -6.01 -12.25
CA ASN A 61 -3.30 -6.71 -11.04
C ASN A 61 -1.78 -6.76 -10.89
N SER A 62 -1.01 -6.90 -11.98
CA SER A 62 0.45 -6.91 -11.91
C SER A 62 1.05 -5.55 -11.55
N LEU A 63 0.35 -4.47 -11.87
CA LEU A 63 0.77 -3.09 -11.60
C LEU A 63 0.26 -2.55 -10.25
N LEU A 64 -0.65 -3.26 -9.58
CA LEU A 64 -1.12 -2.85 -8.26
C LEU A 64 0.08 -2.72 -7.29
N PRO A 65 0.17 -1.62 -6.51
CA PRO A 65 1.12 -1.59 -5.42
C PRO A 65 0.81 -2.75 -4.47
N HIS A 66 1.81 -3.23 -3.72
CA HIS A 66 1.58 -4.25 -2.71
C HIS A 66 0.58 -3.72 -1.67
N VAL A 67 -0.70 -3.98 -1.88
CA VAL A 67 -1.76 -3.64 -0.95
C VAL A 67 -1.66 -4.68 0.16
N PRO A 68 -1.29 -4.29 1.40
CA PRO A 68 -1.32 -5.22 2.51
C PRO A 68 -2.73 -5.78 2.56
N THR A 69 -2.85 -7.11 2.55
CA THR A 69 -4.13 -7.75 2.88
C THR A 69 -4.55 -7.24 4.27
N ASN A 70 -5.85 -7.20 4.56
CA ASN A 70 -6.30 -6.94 5.94
C ASN A 70 -5.90 -8.08 6.89
N GLU A 71 -5.15 -9.08 6.42
CA GLU A 71 -4.64 -10.17 7.22
C GLU A 71 -3.56 -9.66 8.15
N ARG A 72 -3.80 -9.86 9.44
CA ARG A 72 -2.83 -9.56 10.47
C ARG A 72 -1.73 -10.61 10.44
N LYS A 73 -0.53 -10.22 10.02
CA LYS A 73 0.67 -11.05 10.21
C LYS A 73 1.23 -10.86 11.62
N VAL A 74 1.30 -11.94 12.39
CA VAL A 74 1.95 -11.96 13.72
C VAL A 74 3.38 -12.45 13.55
N VAL A 75 4.35 -11.70 14.09
CA VAL A 75 5.77 -12.05 14.08
C VAL A 75 6.25 -12.16 15.52
N ASN A 76 6.79 -13.32 15.89
CA ASN A 76 7.33 -13.57 17.23
C ASN A 76 8.85 -13.46 17.20
N ILE A 77 9.40 -12.42 17.82
CA ILE A 77 10.85 -12.20 17.86
C ILE A 77 11.33 -12.43 19.29
N LYS A 78 12.14 -13.47 19.50
CA LYS A 78 12.77 -13.73 20.80
C LYS A 78 14.08 -12.97 20.89
N GLN A 79 14.25 -12.20 21.97
CA GLN A 79 15.51 -11.58 22.31
C GLN A 79 16.43 -12.62 22.96
N THR A 80 17.70 -12.64 22.56
CA THR A 80 18.74 -13.49 23.16
C THR A 80 19.88 -12.58 23.58
N GLY A 81 20.12 -12.45 24.89
CA GLY A 81 21.14 -11.56 25.45
C GLY A 81 20.77 -10.07 25.41
N GLY A 82 21.78 -9.19 25.45
CA GLY A 82 21.60 -7.74 25.52
C GLY A 82 21.44 -7.01 24.18
N ALA A 83 21.46 -7.72 23.04
CA ALA A 83 21.27 -7.10 21.73
C ALA A 83 19.80 -6.73 21.49
N GLY A 84 19.53 -5.58 20.86
CA GLY A 84 18.18 -5.20 20.44
C GLY A 84 17.62 -6.10 19.33
N PHE A 85 16.34 -5.94 19.01
CA PHE A 85 15.67 -6.77 17.99
C PHE A 85 16.10 -6.48 16.54
N GLY A 86 16.71 -5.31 16.30
CA GLY A 86 17.23 -4.89 15.00
C GLY A 86 16.19 -4.29 14.06
N PHE A 87 15.25 -3.50 14.58
CA PHE A 87 14.32 -2.70 13.77
C PHE A 87 14.00 -1.38 14.48
N THR A 88 13.51 -0.40 13.71
CA THR A 88 13.10 0.92 14.23
C THR A 88 11.63 1.16 13.93
N ILE A 89 10.89 1.70 14.91
CA ILE A 89 9.51 2.17 14.74
C ILE A 89 9.49 3.70 14.62
N ARG A 90 8.65 4.22 13.74
CA ARG A 90 8.30 5.65 13.63
C ARG A 90 6.79 5.82 13.48
N GLY A 91 6.35 7.07 13.45
CA GLY A 91 4.93 7.44 13.39
C GLY A 91 4.37 7.69 14.79
N GLY A 92 3.06 7.89 14.86
CA GLY A 92 2.41 8.32 16.10
C GLY A 92 1.29 9.31 15.81
N ARG A 93 0.36 9.43 16.75
CA ARG A 93 -0.80 10.32 16.64
C ARG A 93 -0.37 11.78 16.42
N GLU A 94 0.72 12.18 17.07
CA GLU A 94 1.36 13.49 16.95
C GLU A 94 1.85 13.80 15.53
N PHE A 95 2.08 12.77 14.71
CA PHE A 95 2.46 12.90 13.31
C PHE A 95 1.29 12.66 12.34
N GLY A 96 0.05 12.53 12.85
CA GLY A 96 -1.14 12.29 12.03
C GLY A 96 -1.12 10.96 11.26
N CYS A 97 -0.30 10.00 11.67
CA CYS A 97 -0.16 8.70 11.00
C CYS A 97 -0.08 7.53 12.00
N GLY A 98 -0.38 6.32 11.52
CA GLY A 98 -0.14 5.11 12.31
C GLY A 98 1.35 4.86 12.58
N ILE A 99 1.66 3.92 13.47
CA ILE A 99 3.04 3.47 13.68
C ILE A 99 3.47 2.52 12.56
N PHE A 100 4.75 2.55 12.19
CA PHE A 100 5.31 1.66 11.18
C PHE A 100 6.79 1.38 11.42
N VAL A 101 7.26 0.24 10.92
CA VAL A 101 8.68 -0.13 10.93
C VAL A 101 9.39 0.67 9.85
N SER A 102 10.28 1.58 10.23
CA SER A 102 11.02 2.45 9.30
C SER A 102 12.28 1.79 8.73
N SER A 103 12.89 0.89 9.50
CA SER A 103 14.07 0.13 9.08
C SER A 103 14.11 -1.23 9.77
N VAL A 104 14.69 -2.21 9.09
CA VAL A 104 15.04 -3.52 9.63
C VAL A 104 16.51 -3.74 9.32
N LEU A 105 17.33 -3.99 10.34
CA LEU A 105 18.75 -4.25 10.16
C LEU A 105 18.93 -5.60 9.44
N PRO A 106 19.75 -5.67 8.37
CA PRO A 106 20.09 -6.93 7.73
C PRO A 106 20.64 -7.93 8.75
N SER A 107 20.30 -9.22 8.56
CA SER A 107 20.73 -10.33 9.42
C SER A 107 20.30 -10.25 10.89
N SER A 108 19.49 -9.27 11.29
CA SER A 108 18.95 -9.17 12.65
C SER A 108 17.89 -10.24 12.95
N LYS A 109 17.52 -10.36 14.23
CA LYS A 109 16.41 -11.23 14.65
C LYS A 109 15.09 -10.80 13.99
N ALA A 110 14.84 -9.51 13.82
CA ALA A 110 13.68 -9.02 13.10
C ALA A 110 13.67 -9.47 11.63
N ALA A 111 14.79 -9.33 10.91
CA ALA A 111 14.92 -9.77 9.52
C ALA A 111 14.72 -11.29 9.38
N GLN A 112 15.36 -12.08 10.25
CA GLN A 112 15.27 -13.54 10.26
C GLN A 112 13.85 -14.05 10.52
N ASN A 113 13.04 -13.30 11.26
CA ASN A 113 11.63 -13.63 11.52
C ASN A 113 10.68 -13.02 10.48
N GLY A 114 11.20 -12.44 9.39
CA GLY A 114 10.42 -11.94 8.28
C GLY A 114 9.65 -10.64 8.56
N LEU A 115 10.13 -9.83 9.51
CA LEU A 115 9.70 -8.44 9.65
C LEU A 115 10.29 -7.62 8.49
N LYS A 116 9.47 -6.80 7.86
CA LYS A 116 9.86 -5.93 6.73
C LYS A 116 9.64 -4.47 7.07
N SER A 117 10.47 -3.60 6.52
CA SER A 117 10.28 -2.16 6.66
C SER A 117 9.19 -1.66 5.69
N LYS A 118 8.53 -0.55 6.04
CA LYS A 118 7.57 0.12 5.12
C LYS A 118 8.27 0.62 3.85
N ALA A 119 9.56 0.99 3.95
CA ALA A 119 10.34 1.49 2.82
C ALA A 119 10.55 0.42 1.73
N GLU A 120 10.75 -0.84 2.11
CA GLU A 120 10.91 -1.96 1.16
C GLU A 120 9.66 -2.25 0.30
N HIS A 121 8.49 -1.78 0.73
CA HIS A 121 7.23 -1.93 0.00
C HIS A 121 6.78 -0.64 -0.70
N SER A 122 7.57 0.42 -0.60
CA SER A 122 7.31 1.73 -1.21
C SER A 122 8.31 1.95 -2.34
N LEU A 123 8.26 1.11 -3.37
CA LEU A 123 8.78 1.53 -4.67
C LEU A 123 7.75 2.52 -5.22
N PHE A 124 8.13 3.80 -5.11
CA PHE A 124 7.58 5.01 -5.71
C PHE A 124 6.14 4.95 -6.26
#